data_AF-A0A969UYC7-F1
#
_entry.id   AF-A0A969UYC7-F1
#
_cell.length_a   1.000
_cell.length_b   1.000
_cell.length_c   1.000
_cell.angle_alpha   90.00
_cell.angle_beta   90.00
_cell.angle_gamma   90.00
#
_symmetry.space_group_name_H-M   'P 1'
#
loop_
_entity.id
_entity.type
_entity.pdbx_description
1 polymer ?
#
loop_
_entity_poly.entity_id
_entity_poly.type
_entity_poly.pdbx_seq_one_letter_code
_entity_poly.pdbx_strand_id
1 'polypeptide(L)'
;MGMFDVIAGAIANPNTQGSNSQVASILGAVQQMAGQQQGMSAAATPALMSTVGSFVRSSLQEKRQTQGDNVVENLINQFAGTSPNTNAVQALFNQGQQQEVAGAVANKTGMTSQAVLAVLPLLVPLVLNLLKTGSSKAGAAATGNPVLSAFLDKDGDGDVDLGDLMSQASRFM
;
A
#
# COMPACT_ATOMS: atom_id res chain seq x y z
N MET A 1 -10.77 0.04 -13.54
CA MET A 1 -10.74 1.29 -12.75
C MET A 1 -9.45 1.30 -11.95
N GLY A 2 -8.61 2.33 -12.08
CA GLY A 2 -7.32 2.38 -11.39
C GLY A 2 -7.48 2.57 -9.87
N MET A 3 -6.50 2.15 -9.07
CA MET A 3 -6.51 2.35 -7.61
C MET A 3 -6.72 3.82 -7.23
N PHE A 4 -6.19 4.73 -8.03
CA PHE A 4 -6.38 6.17 -7.85
C PHE A 4 -7.86 6.59 -7.93
N ASP A 5 -8.62 6.03 -8.86
CA ASP A 5 -10.04 6.33 -9.05
C ASP A 5 -10.88 5.80 -7.88
N VAL A 6 -10.53 4.60 -7.38
CA VAL A 6 -11.16 4.03 -6.17
C VAL A 6 -10.88 4.89 -4.93
N ILE A 7 -9.65 5.37 -4.77
CA ILE A 7 -9.28 6.26 -3.66
C ILE A 7 -9.98 7.62 -3.80
N ALA A 8 -10.03 8.20 -5.00
CA ALA A 8 -10.75 9.44 -5.27
C ALA A 8 -12.23 9.30 -4.95
N GLY A 9 -12.85 8.18 -5.34
CA GLY A 9 -14.23 7.83 -4.97
C GLY A 9 -14.41 7.68 -3.46
N ALA A 10 -13.45 7.05 -2.76
CA ALA A 10 -13.48 6.91 -1.30
C ALA A 10 -13.22 8.22 -0.54
N ILE A 11 -12.61 9.23 -1.15
CA ILE A 11 -12.48 10.56 -0.54
C ILE A 11 -13.71 11.41 -0.82
N ALA A 12 -14.27 11.31 -2.03
CA ALA A 12 -15.49 12.00 -2.42
C ALA A 12 -16.74 11.45 -1.72
N ASN A 13 -16.67 10.22 -1.20
CA ASN A 13 -17.77 9.59 -0.48
C ASN A 13 -17.81 10.04 1.00
N PRO A 14 -18.90 10.67 1.46
CA PRO A 14 -19.01 11.13 2.85
C PRO A 14 -19.12 10.00 3.88
N ASN A 15 -19.37 8.76 3.42
CA ASN A 15 -19.52 7.59 4.27
C ASN A 15 -18.20 6.89 4.61
N THR A 16 -17.09 7.29 3.99
CA THR A 16 -15.76 6.70 4.17
C THR A 16 -14.84 7.62 4.98
N GLN A 17 -13.76 7.05 5.54
CA GLN A 17 -12.79 7.78 6.37
C GLN A 17 -11.75 8.55 5.54
N GLY A 18 -11.78 8.40 4.21
CA GLY A 18 -10.85 9.02 3.29
C GLY A 18 -10.93 10.55 3.31
N SER A 19 -9.77 11.19 3.35
CA SER A 19 -9.66 12.64 3.25
C SER A 19 -8.50 13.04 2.35
N ASN A 20 -8.63 14.17 1.65
CA ASN A 20 -7.53 14.76 0.87
C ASN A 20 -6.26 14.95 1.73
N SER A 21 -6.42 15.29 3.01
CA SER A 21 -5.29 15.47 3.94
C SER A 21 -4.52 14.17 4.19
N GLN A 22 -5.22 13.04 4.34
CA GLN A 22 -4.56 11.74 4.49
C GLN A 22 -3.78 11.35 3.24
N VAL A 23 -4.36 11.53 2.06
CA VAL A 23 -3.66 11.22 0.80
C VAL A 23 -2.47 12.13 0.59
N ALA A 24 -2.62 13.44 0.86
CA ALA A 24 -1.49 14.37 0.82
C ALA A 24 -0.37 13.98 1.79
N SER A 25 -0.72 13.52 3.00
CA SER A 25 0.25 13.04 3.99
C SER A 25 0.97 11.77 3.54
N ILE A 26 0.25 10.83 2.91
CA ILE A 26 0.86 9.61 2.34
C ILE A 26 1.81 9.99 1.19
N LEU A 27 1.36 10.85 0.28
CA LEU A 27 2.18 11.29 -0.85
C LEU A 27 3.44 12.03 -0.38
N GLY A 28 3.30 12.89 0.63
CA GLY A 28 4.41 13.59 1.26
C GLY A 28 5.40 12.63 1.92
N ALA A 29 4.93 11.60 2.62
CA ALA A 29 5.79 10.58 3.22
C ALA A 29 6.54 9.75 2.17
N VAL A 30 5.90 9.42 1.04
CA VAL A 30 6.53 8.73 -0.09
C VAL A 30 7.58 9.62 -0.76
N GLN A 31 7.28 10.89 -1.00
CA GLN A 31 8.23 11.86 -1.56
C GLN A 31 9.43 12.08 -0.64
N GLN A 32 9.17 12.21 0.67
CA GLN A 32 10.21 12.36 1.67
C GLN A 32 11.12 11.12 1.71
N MET A 33 10.54 9.92 1.66
CA MET A 33 11.30 8.66 1.60
C MET A 33 12.16 8.57 0.33
N ALA A 34 11.57 8.86 -0.83
CA ALA A 34 12.29 8.88 -2.10
C ALA A 34 13.41 9.94 -2.12
N GLY A 35 13.21 11.07 -1.43
CA GLY A 35 14.22 12.13 -1.30
C GLY A 35 15.29 11.86 -0.24
N GLN A 36 14.99 11.09 0.82
CA GLN A 36 15.91 10.83 1.93
C GLN A 36 16.73 9.53 1.80
N GLN A 37 16.28 8.57 1.00
CA GLN A 37 17.05 7.35 0.78
C GLN A 37 18.08 7.51 -0.33
N GLN A 38 19.33 7.76 0.08
CA GLN A 38 20.50 7.63 -0.81
C GLN A 38 20.54 6.22 -1.42
N GLY A 39 20.34 6.14 -2.74
CA GLY A 39 20.34 4.88 -3.49
C GLY A 39 18.97 4.43 -4.01
N MET A 40 17.88 5.10 -3.64
CA MET A 40 16.55 4.83 -4.19
C MET A 40 16.28 5.79 -5.35
N SER A 41 16.39 5.31 -6.59
CA SER A 41 16.07 6.12 -7.77
C SER A 41 14.55 6.34 -7.86
N ALA A 42 14.11 7.44 -8.49
CA ALA A 42 12.69 7.66 -8.76
C ALA A 42 12.04 6.50 -9.55
N ALA A 43 12.85 5.73 -10.30
CA ALA A 43 12.44 4.52 -11.00
C ALA A 43 12.30 3.28 -10.09
N ALA A 44 13.02 3.24 -8.96
CA ALA A 44 12.92 2.16 -7.96
C ALA A 44 11.66 2.28 -7.09
N THR A 45 11.17 3.50 -6.82
CA THR A 45 9.99 3.72 -5.96
C THR A 45 8.72 3.01 -6.47
N PRO A 46 8.35 3.09 -7.77
CA PRO A 46 7.25 2.32 -8.33
C PRO A 46 7.39 0.81 -8.15
N ALA A 47 8.58 0.26 -8.42
CA ALA A 47 8.85 -1.17 -8.33
C ALA A 47 8.83 -1.67 -6.88
N LEU A 48 9.41 -0.90 -5.96
CA LEU A 48 9.35 -1.12 -4.52
C LEU A 48 7.90 -1.14 -4.04
N MET A 49 7.13 -0.11 -4.38
CA MET A 49 5.73 0.03 -3.93
C MET A 49 4.84 -1.07 -4.50
N SER A 50 5.04 -1.45 -5.78
CA SER A 50 4.28 -2.52 -6.41
C SER A 50 4.62 -3.89 -5.81
N THR A 51 5.91 -4.15 -5.55
CA THR A 51 6.36 -5.42 -4.95
C THR A 51 5.87 -5.53 -3.51
N VAL A 52 6.17 -4.53 -2.67
CA VAL A 52 5.73 -4.50 -1.26
C VAL A 52 4.20 -4.52 -1.18
N GLY A 53 3.51 -3.76 -2.04
CA GLY A 53 2.06 -3.76 -2.15
C GLY A 53 1.50 -5.14 -2.48
N SER A 54 2.11 -5.87 -3.42
CA SER A 54 1.71 -7.24 -3.79
C SER A 54 1.85 -8.23 -2.63
N PHE A 55 2.96 -8.14 -1.87
CA PHE A 55 3.15 -8.95 -0.68
C PHE A 55 2.16 -8.57 0.43
N VAL A 56 1.96 -7.28 0.70
CA VAL A 56 0.99 -6.80 1.71
C VAL A 56 -0.40 -7.31 1.35
N ARG A 57 -0.76 -7.22 0.07
CA ARG A 57 -2.02 -7.72 -0.47
C ARG A 57 -2.18 -9.22 -0.23
N SER A 58 -1.19 -10.02 -0.59
CA SER A 58 -1.24 -11.48 -0.42
C SER A 58 -1.41 -11.84 1.06
N SER A 59 -0.65 -11.21 1.96
CA SER A 59 -0.80 -11.40 3.40
C SER A 59 -2.17 -10.97 3.94
N LEU A 60 -2.72 -9.84 3.47
CA LEU A 60 -4.05 -9.37 3.87
C LEU A 60 -5.15 -10.29 3.32
N GLN A 61 -5.00 -10.79 2.08
CA GLN A 61 -5.93 -11.71 1.45
C GLN A 61 -5.97 -13.04 2.20
N GLU A 62 -4.81 -13.59 2.55
CA GLU A 62 -4.68 -14.80 3.35
C GLU A 62 -5.29 -14.61 4.75
N LYS A 63 -5.00 -13.49 5.43
CA LYS A 63 -5.63 -13.16 6.71
C LYS A 63 -7.14 -13.00 6.60
N ARG A 64 -7.64 -12.38 5.53
CA ARG A 64 -9.07 -12.27 5.26
C ARG A 64 -9.72 -13.65 5.11
N GLN A 65 -9.09 -14.54 4.36
CA GLN A 65 -9.59 -15.90 4.12
C GLN A 65 -9.51 -16.78 5.38
N THR A 66 -8.48 -16.61 6.21
CA THR A 66 -8.25 -17.44 7.40
C THR A 66 -8.92 -16.92 8.67
N GLN A 67 -8.99 -15.59 8.85
CA GLN A 67 -9.44 -14.94 10.09
C GLN A 67 -10.67 -14.04 9.89
N GLY A 68 -11.07 -13.78 8.64
CA GLY A 68 -12.22 -12.94 8.30
C GLY A 68 -11.90 -11.45 8.15
N ASP A 69 -12.84 -10.72 7.53
CA ASP A 69 -12.72 -9.29 7.22
C ASP A 69 -12.46 -8.42 8.46
N ASN A 70 -13.13 -8.73 9.58
CA ASN A 70 -13.01 -7.96 10.82
C ASN A 70 -11.58 -7.87 11.35
N VAL A 71 -10.77 -8.92 11.18
CA VAL A 71 -9.37 -8.93 11.63
C VAL A 71 -8.52 -8.04 10.72
N VAL A 72 -8.75 -8.10 9.42
CA VAL A 72 -8.04 -7.29 8.43
C VAL A 72 -8.35 -5.81 8.64
N GLU A 73 -9.62 -5.46 8.86
CA GLU A 73 -10.02 -4.09 9.18
C GLU A 73 -9.42 -3.59 10.50
N ASN A 74 -9.40 -4.43 11.55
CA ASN A 74 -8.75 -4.07 12.81
C ASN A 74 -7.25 -3.84 12.65
N LEU A 75 -6.56 -4.70 11.88
CA LEU A 75 -5.14 -4.56 11.59
C LEU A 75 -4.87 -3.25 10.85
N ILE A 76 -5.66 -2.96 9.81
CA ILE A 76 -5.59 -1.69 9.08
C ILE A 76 -5.82 -0.52 10.03
N ASN A 77 -6.87 -0.55 10.86
CA ASN A 77 -7.19 0.54 11.76
C ASN A 77 -6.13 0.78 12.84
N GLN A 78 -5.50 -0.29 13.33
CA GLN A 78 -4.51 -0.28 14.41
C GLN A 78 -3.10 0.10 13.93
N PHE A 79 -2.72 -0.32 12.72
CA PHE A 79 -1.36 -0.16 12.20
C PHE A 79 -1.24 0.86 11.06
N ALA A 80 -2.34 1.39 10.53
CA ALA A 80 -2.33 2.50 9.58
C ALA A 80 -1.68 3.75 10.20
N GLY A 81 -0.74 4.34 9.47
CA GLY A 81 -0.14 5.61 9.83
C GLY A 81 0.86 6.11 8.80
N THR A 82 1.43 7.28 9.06
CA THR A 82 2.51 7.88 8.25
C THR A 82 3.88 7.74 8.90
N SER A 83 3.93 7.18 10.12
CA SER A 83 5.16 6.98 10.89
C SER A 83 5.69 5.56 10.73
N PRO A 84 7.02 5.35 10.81
CA PRO A 84 7.60 4.01 10.79
C PRO A 84 7.04 3.14 11.92
N ASN A 85 6.56 1.94 11.59
CA ASN A 85 6.02 0.99 12.54
C ASN A 85 6.48 -0.44 12.18
N THR A 86 7.45 -0.95 12.92
CA THR A 86 7.96 -2.33 12.77
C THR A 86 6.93 -3.37 13.18
N ASN A 87 6.03 -3.06 14.11
CA ASN A 87 4.98 -3.98 14.53
C ASN A 87 3.97 -4.23 13.40
N ALA A 88 3.70 -3.21 12.58
CA ALA A 88 2.86 -3.36 11.39
C ALA A 88 3.45 -4.36 10.38
N VAL A 89 4.77 -4.30 10.19
CA VAL A 89 5.51 -5.24 9.32
C VAL A 89 5.42 -6.65 9.89
N GLN A 90 5.67 -6.82 11.19
CA GLN A 90 5.60 -8.14 11.84
C GLN A 90 4.19 -8.72 11.89
N ALA A 91 3.16 -7.87 11.98
CA ALA A 91 1.77 -8.30 11.97
C ALA A 91 1.36 -8.86 10.60
N LEU A 92 1.92 -8.34 9.50
CA LEU A 92 1.62 -8.76 8.13
C LEU A 92 2.59 -9.80 7.58
N PHE A 93 3.86 -9.69 7.93
CA PHE A 93 4.95 -10.46 7.38
C PHE A 93 5.72 -11.18 8.47
N ASN A 94 5.82 -12.50 8.32
CA ASN A 94 6.76 -13.28 9.12
C ASN A 94 8.21 -12.96 8.70
N GLN A 95 9.18 -13.40 9.50
CA GLN A 95 10.59 -13.08 9.28
C GLN A 95 11.13 -13.63 7.94
N GLY A 96 10.58 -14.75 7.45
CA GLY A 96 10.89 -15.30 6.13
C GLY A 96 10.36 -14.43 4.99
N GLN A 97 9.08 -14.02 5.06
CA GLN A 97 8.43 -13.13 4.09
C GLN A 97 9.15 -11.79 4.00
N GLN A 98 9.65 -11.24 5.12
CA GLN A 98 10.43 -10.00 5.09
C GLN A 98 11.72 -10.16 4.27
N GLN A 99 12.39 -11.32 4.34
CA GLN A 99 13.57 -11.61 3.53
C GLN A 99 13.20 -11.86 2.06
N GLU A 100 12.10 -12.55 1.79
CA GLU A 100 11.59 -12.78 0.43
C GLU A 100 11.23 -11.46 -0.26
N VAL A 101 10.49 -10.59 0.42
CA VAL A 101 10.17 -9.24 -0.05
C VAL A 101 11.44 -8.45 -0.30
N ALA A 102 12.39 -8.48 0.65
CA ALA A 102 13.65 -7.78 0.51
C ALA A 102 14.47 -8.26 -0.69
N GLY A 103 14.48 -9.57 -0.97
CA GLY A 103 15.12 -10.15 -2.16
C GLY A 103 14.41 -9.80 -3.46
N ALA A 104 13.08 -9.90 -3.50
CA ALA A 104 12.28 -9.58 -4.68
C ALA A 104 12.39 -8.10 -5.07
N VAL A 105 12.32 -7.21 -4.07
CA VAL A 105 12.53 -5.77 -4.25
C VAL A 105 13.97 -5.51 -4.69
N ALA A 106 14.97 -6.06 -4.00
CA ALA A 106 16.38 -5.87 -4.33
C ALA A 106 16.67 -6.21 -5.80
N ASN A 107 16.11 -7.32 -6.30
CA ASN A 107 16.25 -7.73 -7.70
C ASN A 107 15.57 -6.76 -8.69
N LYS A 108 14.42 -6.17 -8.34
CA LYS A 108 13.69 -5.25 -9.22
C LYS A 108 14.19 -3.81 -9.17
N THR A 109 14.69 -3.37 -8.02
CA THR A 109 15.11 -1.98 -7.79
C THR A 109 16.62 -1.79 -7.86
N GLY A 110 17.41 -2.86 -7.77
CA GLY A 110 18.86 -2.80 -7.59
C GLY A 110 19.30 -2.40 -6.18
N MET A 111 18.35 -2.27 -5.23
CA MET A 111 18.66 -1.95 -3.83
C MET A 111 19.23 -3.17 -3.10
N THR A 112 19.95 -2.94 -2.00
CA THR A 112 20.35 -4.04 -1.12
C THR A 112 19.18 -4.49 -0.24
N SER A 113 19.12 -5.78 0.10
CA SER A 113 18.07 -6.30 1.01
C SER A 113 18.03 -5.55 2.34
N GLN A 114 19.19 -5.12 2.87
CA GLN A 114 19.27 -4.26 4.06
C GLN A 114 18.55 -2.92 3.89
N ALA A 115 18.71 -2.26 2.73
CA ALA A 115 18.02 -1.00 2.45
C ALA A 115 16.50 -1.20 2.35
N VAL A 116 16.05 -2.31 1.76
CA VAL A 116 14.63 -2.67 1.69
C VAL A 116 14.06 -2.92 3.08
N LEU A 117 14.75 -3.71 3.91
CA LEU A 117 14.33 -3.98 5.28
C LEU A 117 14.24 -2.69 6.12
N ALA A 118 15.08 -1.68 5.83
CA ALA A 118 15.03 -0.38 6.51
C ALA A 118 13.81 0.48 6.09
N VAL A 119 13.27 0.32 4.88
CA VAL A 119 12.06 1.05 4.42
C VAL A 119 10.75 0.36 4.71
N LEU A 120 10.74 -0.97 4.87
CA LEU A 120 9.52 -1.72 5.14
C LEU A 120 8.69 -1.14 6.30
N PRO A 121 9.28 -0.77 7.46
CA PRO A 121 8.53 -0.18 8.57
C PRO A 121 7.87 1.14 8.22
N LEU A 122 8.36 1.88 7.22
CA LEU A 122 7.75 3.13 6.77
C LEU A 122 6.68 2.86 5.70
N LEU A 123 6.92 1.92 4.77
CA LEU A 123 6.00 1.61 3.67
C LEU A 123 4.75 0.87 4.12
N VAL A 124 4.88 -0.12 5.00
CA VAL A 124 3.76 -0.94 5.42
C VAL A 124 2.64 -0.11 6.06
N PRO A 125 2.91 0.77 7.04
CA PRO A 125 1.89 1.63 7.63
C PRO A 125 1.26 2.58 6.62
N LEU A 126 2.01 3.06 5.63
CA LEU A 126 1.50 3.93 4.57
C LEU A 126 0.50 3.21 3.67
N VAL A 127 0.81 1.97 3.27
CA VAL A 127 -0.12 1.13 2.51
C VAL A 127 -1.37 0.86 3.35
N LEU A 128 -1.22 0.49 4.62
CA LEU A 128 -2.36 0.31 5.53
C LEU A 128 -3.17 1.61 5.69
N ASN A 129 -2.53 2.76 5.79
CA ASN A 129 -3.19 4.06 5.88
C ASN A 129 -3.98 4.39 4.62
N LEU A 130 -3.46 4.01 3.46
CA LEU A 130 -4.18 4.12 2.20
C LEU A 130 -5.44 3.24 2.21
N LEU A 131 -5.32 1.99 2.67
CA LEU A 131 -6.47 1.08 2.78
C LEU A 131 -7.51 1.59 3.79
N LYS A 132 -7.07 2.26 4.85
CA LYS A 132 -7.95 2.88 5.86
C LYS A 132 -8.83 3.98 5.27
N THR A 133 -8.43 4.64 4.18
CA THR A 133 -9.25 5.68 3.54
C THR A 133 -10.59 5.14 3.02
N GLY A 134 -10.64 3.87 2.61
CA GLY A 134 -11.89 3.22 2.22
C GLY A 134 -12.70 2.68 3.39
N SER A 135 -12.17 2.68 4.62
CA SER A 135 -12.93 2.19 5.76
C SER A 135 -14.18 3.05 5.98
N SER A 136 -15.29 2.42 6.34
CA SER A 136 -16.53 3.13 6.67
C SER A 136 -16.31 4.04 7.89
N LYS A 137 -16.89 5.23 7.88
CA LYS A 137 -16.86 6.16 9.02
C LYS A 137 -17.79 5.67 10.13
N ALA A 138 -17.39 5.86 11.39
CA ALA A 138 -18.24 5.52 12.53
C ALA A 138 -19.59 6.26 12.43
N GLY A 139 -20.69 5.50 12.31
CA GLY A 139 -22.05 6.02 12.15
C GLY A 139 -22.60 6.05 10.71
N ALA A 140 -21.80 5.69 9.70
CA ALA A 140 -22.28 5.48 8.33
C ALA A 140 -22.76 4.04 8.13
N ALA A 141 -23.65 3.80 7.17
CA ALA A 141 -24.03 2.45 6.78
C ALA A 141 -22.77 1.67 6.38
N ALA A 142 -22.51 0.54 7.06
CA ALA A 142 -21.34 -0.29 6.82
C ALA A 142 -21.41 -0.84 5.39
N THR A 143 -20.77 -0.14 4.45
CA THR A 143 -20.82 -0.46 3.02
C THR A 143 -19.58 -1.29 2.61
N GLY A 144 -18.86 -1.83 3.60
CA GLY A 144 -17.55 -2.45 3.43
C GLY A 144 -16.46 -1.41 3.14
N ASN A 145 -15.24 -1.89 2.92
CA ASN A 145 -14.11 -1.06 2.53
C ASN A 145 -13.84 -1.23 1.02
N PRO A 146 -14.30 -0.30 0.15
CA PRO A 146 -14.10 -0.40 -1.30
C PRO A 146 -12.62 -0.31 -1.71
N VAL A 147 -11.79 0.42 -0.96
CA VAL A 147 -10.36 0.52 -1.23
C VAL A 147 -9.66 -0.81 -0.91
N LEU A 148 -9.98 -1.41 0.24
CA LEU A 148 -9.51 -2.75 0.59
C LEU A 148 -10.02 -3.79 -0.41
N SER A 149 -11.30 -3.72 -0.78
CA SER A 149 -11.89 -4.66 -1.74
C SER A 149 -11.18 -4.55 -3.08
N ALA A 150 -11.05 -3.35 -3.66
CA ALA A 150 -10.32 -3.14 -4.91
C ALA A 150 -8.83 -3.52 -4.81
N PHE A 151 -8.22 -3.32 -3.64
CA PHE A 151 -6.86 -3.76 -3.38
C PHE A 151 -6.72 -5.28 -3.37
N LEU A 152 -7.70 -6.00 -2.81
CA LEU A 152 -7.70 -7.47 -2.71
C LEU A 152 -8.25 -8.17 -3.96
N ASP A 153 -9.11 -7.52 -4.75
CA ASP A 153 -9.91 -8.08 -5.85
C ASP A 153 -9.16 -8.15 -7.20
N LYS A 154 -7.90 -7.71 -7.29
CA LYS A 154 -7.10 -7.77 -8.53
C LYS A 154 -6.62 -9.20 -8.84
N ASP A 155 -7.54 -10.14 -9.04
CA ASP A 155 -7.24 -11.55 -9.27
C ASP A 155 -6.58 -11.75 -10.64
N GLY A 156 -5.24 -11.72 -10.67
CA GLY A 156 -4.47 -12.65 -11.50
C GLY A 156 -3.85 -12.22 -12.83
N ASP A 157 -3.11 -11.10 -12.97
CA ASP A 157 -2.21 -10.97 -14.15
C ASP A 157 -0.91 -10.15 -14.05
N GLY A 158 -0.47 -9.66 -12.90
CA GLY A 158 0.96 -9.29 -12.75
C GLY A 158 1.37 -7.86 -13.09
N ASP A 159 0.43 -6.93 -13.23
CA ASP A 159 0.78 -5.52 -13.46
C ASP A 159 -0.08 -4.64 -12.55
N VAL A 160 0.56 -3.88 -11.66
CA VAL A 160 0.03 -2.55 -11.37
C VAL A 160 0.64 -1.70 -12.45
N ASP A 161 -0.15 -1.33 -13.46
CA ASP A 161 0.32 -0.55 -14.58
C ASP A 161 0.63 0.91 -14.19
N LEU A 162 1.59 1.11 -13.29
CA LEU A 162 2.43 2.30 -13.35
C LEU A 162 3.21 2.34 -14.68
N GLY A 163 3.41 1.17 -15.31
CA GLY A 163 3.84 1.04 -16.70
C GLY A 163 2.88 1.69 -17.70
N ASP A 164 1.58 1.35 -17.68
CA ASP A 164 0.60 2.02 -18.56
C ASP A 164 0.35 3.47 -18.17
N LEU A 165 0.54 3.85 -16.89
CA LEU A 165 0.46 5.24 -16.46
C LEU A 165 1.50 6.11 -17.18
N MET A 166 2.72 5.61 -17.39
CA MET A 166 3.74 6.32 -18.17
C MET A 166 3.51 6.21 -19.69
N SER A 167 3.03 5.06 -20.18
CA SER A 167 2.76 4.87 -21.61
C SER A 167 1.63 5.78 -22.10
N GLN A 168 0.56 5.98 -21.33
CA GLN A 168 -0.53 6.89 -21.70
C GLN A 168 -0.16 8.36 -21.52
N ALA A 169 0.64 8.73 -20.52
CA ALA A 169 1.12 10.11 -20.35
C ALA A 169 1.98 10.57 -21.53
N SER A 170 2.73 9.66 -22.17
CA SER A 170 3.53 9.96 -23.37
C SER A 170 2.70 10.18 -24.65
N ARG A 171 1.41 9.83 -24.64
CA ARG A 171 0.49 10.07 -25.77
C ARG A 171 -0.28 11.39 -25.67
N PHE A 172 -0.14 12.09 -24.54
CA PHE A 172 -0.76 13.39 -24.30
C PHE A 172 0.26 14.54 -24.24
N MET A 173 1.53 14.27 -24.57
CA MET A 173 2.50 15.26 -25.04
C MET A 173 2.74 15.07 -26.54
#